data_AF-A0A433UQM8-F1
#
_entry.id   AF-A0A433UQM8-F1
#
_cell.length_a   1.000
_cell.length_b   1.000
_cell.length_c   1.000
_cell.angle_alpha   90.00
_cell.angle_beta   90.00
_cell.angle_gamma   90.00
#
_symmetry.space_group_name_H-M   'P 1'
#
loop_
_entity.id
_entity.type
_entity.pdbx_description
1 polymer ?
#
loop_
_entity_poly.entity_id
_entity_poly.type
_entity_poly.pdbx_seq_one_letter_code
_entity_poly.pdbx_strand_id
1 'polypeptide(L)'
;MMNQESGFSVSKPVKFWNKSINADFRELFKSLGKAGIGGVLGKWEEVAKDTVEATAALGLTDKPEEIAWLLIYRSLTQALFDLVEGNKELLIEKPNTSDFELLSNNLNQSLESIEVRIDQDFFKYPKNLPIIKDIQIALIDWLQYFSINKSQAETISNRLPTYFIFSLRQEWSKQPQKYSYLKEEINTPFTKAAEKEQAWQLYLAWLQKQVEEPIFDEAFGLKQIYIPLRAYYQRQIETGKDDDFAPRGRDNQKYEQIVINLEHELEDWLKANDPDDAIRVISGGPGSGKSSFAKIFAANQAEKGHIRVLFIPLHHFEPSDDLVDAVGKFVRDDGFLRYNPLEVDKSEATLLIIFDGLDELAMQGKIATETAQQFIREVQKKVERFYGRGETRLKVLTGLKQKKKQKKVMMQR
;
A
#
# COMPACT_ATOMS: atom_id res chain seq x y z
N MET A 1 1.62 -56.62 14.01
CA MET A 1 0.33 -56.01 14.42
C MET A 1 0.48 -54.51 14.26
N MET A 2 -0.22 -53.93 13.28
CA MET A 2 -0.13 -52.53 12.87
C MET A 2 -0.87 -51.62 13.86
N ASN A 3 -0.20 -50.56 14.31
CA ASN A 3 -0.81 -49.41 14.97
C ASN A 3 -1.76 -48.73 13.98
N GLN A 4 -3.03 -48.60 14.37
CA GLN A 4 -3.97 -47.72 13.69
C GLN A 4 -3.64 -46.27 14.09
N GLU A 5 -3.05 -45.51 13.17
CA GLU A 5 -3.06 -44.05 13.26
C GLU A 5 -4.48 -43.56 12.97
N SER A 6 -5.13 -43.00 14.00
CA SER A 6 -6.41 -42.31 13.87
C SER A 6 -6.19 -40.96 13.19
N GLY A 7 -6.18 -40.95 11.86
CA GLY A 7 -6.21 -39.73 11.04
C GLY A 7 -7.59 -39.53 10.42
N PHE A 8 -8.21 -38.37 10.66
CA PHE A 8 -9.39 -37.97 9.89
C PHE A 8 -8.94 -37.54 8.49
N SER A 9 -9.55 -38.15 7.47
CA SER A 9 -9.48 -37.69 6.08
C SER A 9 -10.17 -36.33 5.98
N VAL A 10 -9.38 -35.26 5.90
CA VAL A 10 -9.89 -33.90 5.66
C VAL A 10 -10.00 -33.72 4.15
N SER A 11 -11.21 -33.92 3.62
CA SER A 11 -11.54 -33.47 2.27
C SER A 11 -12.09 -32.05 2.34
N LYS A 12 -11.52 -31.13 1.55
CA LYS A 12 -12.04 -29.76 1.40
C LYS A 12 -13.43 -29.83 0.76
N PRO A 13 -14.48 -29.22 1.34
CA PRO A 13 -15.64 -28.86 0.54
C PRO A 13 -15.23 -27.70 -0.37
N VAL A 14 -15.05 -27.97 -1.66
CA VAL A 14 -14.90 -26.91 -2.67
C VAL A 14 -16.32 -26.46 -3.04
N LYS A 15 -16.90 -25.57 -2.24
CA LYS A 15 -18.18 -24.94 -2.57
C LYS A 15 -17.89 -23.88 -3.64
N PHE A 16 -18.31 -24.17 -4.86
CA PHE A 16 -18.35 -23.20 -5.95
C PHE A 16 -19.60 -22.34 -5.78
N TRP A 17 -19.41 -21.05 -5.54
CA TRP A 17 -20.50 -20.10 -5.39
C TRP A 17 -20.81 -19.50 -6.77
N ASN A 18 -21.81 -20.05 -7.47
CA ASN A 18 -22.28 -19.55 -8.77
C ASN A 18 -23.69 -18.98 -8.61
N LYS A 19 -23.83 -17.65 -8.55
CA LYS A 19 -25.14 -16.99 -8.64
C LYS A 19 -25.03 -15.75 -9.51
N SER A 20 -25.90 -15.63 -10.51
CA SER A 20 -26.16 -14.36 -11.17
C SER A 20 -26.93 -13.48 -10.20
N ILE A 21 -26.29 -12.42 -9.70
CA ILE A 21 -26.95 -11.48 -8.81
C ILE A 21 -27.19 -10.21 -9.61
N ASN A 22 -28.45 -9.80 -9.64
CA ASN A 22 -28.90 -8.61 -10.34
C ASN A 22 -28.35 -7.39 -9.60
N ALA A 23 -27.28 -6.77 -10.11
CA ALA A 23 -26.75 -5.52 -9.59
C ALA A 23 -27.19 -4.37 -10.48
N ASP A 24 -27.73 -3.34 -9.84
CA ASP A 24 -28.04 -2.08 -10.49
C ASP A 24 -26.74 -1.25 -10.61
N PHE A 25 -26.01 -1.48 -11.70
CA PHE A 25 -24.84 -0.67 -12.07
C PHE A 25 -25.25 0.68 -12.64
N ARG A 26 -26.51 0.82 -13.10
CA ARG A 26 -27.05 2.08 -13.63
C ARG A 26 -27.08 3.15 -12.54
N GLU A 27 -27.67 2.85 -11.38
CA GLU A 27 -27.71 3.82 -10.27
C GLU A 27 -26.32 4.15 -9.71
N LEU A 28 -25.38 3.19 -9.76
CA LEU A 28 -23.97 3.44 -9.44
C LEU A 28 -23.35 4.48 -10.37
N PHE A 29 -23.36 4.26 -11.69
CA PHE A 29 -22.78 5.21 -12.66
C PHE A 29 -23.49 6.55 -12.67
N LYS A 30 -24.81 6.57 -12.41
CA LYS A 30 -25.57 7.81 -12.20
C LYS A 30 -25.05 8.60 -11.00
N SER A 31 -24.81 7.91 -9.90
CA SER A 31 -24.36 8.52 -8.65
C SER A 31 -22.94 9.05 -8.75
N LEU A 32 -22.05 8.33 -9.46
CA LEU A 32 -20.71 8.81 -9.80
C LEU A 32 -20.76 10.13 -10.57
N GLY A 33 -21.66 10.26 -11.54
CA GLY A 33 -21.77 11.51 -12.34
C GLY A 33 -22.31 12.67 -11.54
N LYS A 34 -23.25 12.43 -10.63
CA LYS A 34 -23.75 13.46 -9.71
C LYS A 34 -22.65 13.93 -8.75
N ALA A 35 -21.83 13.01 -8.23
CA ALA A 35 -20.75 13.33 -7.31
C ALA A 35 -19.59 14.08 -7.99
N GLY A 36 -19.14 13.60 -9.16
CA GLY A 36 -18.02 14.18 -9.90
C GLY A 36 -18.22 15.63 -10.38
N ILE A 37 -19.47 16.09 -10.46
CA ILE A 37 -19.83 17.38 -11.09
C ILE A 37 -20.40 18.38 -10.08
N GLY A 38 -21.02 17.87 -9.01
CA GLY A 38 -21.67 18.69 -8.00
C GLY A 38 -20.91 18.83 -6.69
N GLY A 39 -19.84 18.06 -6.47
CA GLY A 39 -19.09 18.06 -5.20
C GLY A 39 -19.91 17.62 -3.98
N VAL A 40 -21.14 17.13 -4.17
CA VAL A 40 -22.01 16.66 -3.08
C VAL A 40 -21.70 15.19 -2.81
N LEU A 41 -20.58 14.95 -2.13
CA LEU A 41 -20.18 13.64 -1.61
C LEU A 41 -21.21 13.06 -0.60
N GLY A 42 -22.06 13.88 0.02
CA GLY A 42 -22.99 13.41 1.06
C GLY A 42 -24.08 12.43 0.61
N LYS A 43 -24.28 12.22 -0.70
CA LYS A 43 -25.37 11.38 -1.23
C LYS A 43 -24.98 9.94 -1.53
N TRP A 44 -23.70 9.58 -1.50
CA TRP A 44 -23.30 8.20 -1.79
C TRP A 44 -23.59 7.25 -0.62
N GLU A 45 -23.54 7.74 0.63
CA GLU A 45 -23.98 6.97 1.79
C GLU A 45 -25.47 6.63 1.68
N GLU A 46 -26.28 7.53 1.10
CA GLU A 46 -27.69 7.29 0.79
C GLU A 46 -27.86 6.22 -0.32
N VAL A 47 -27.07 6.27 -1.40
CA VAL A 47 -27.10 5.24 -2.47
C VAL A 47 -26.65 3.87 -1.95
N ALA A 48 -25.59 3.83 -1.13
CA ALA A 48 -25.14 2.60 -0.49
C ALA A 48 -26.19 2.06 0.49
N LYS A 49 -26.94 2.94 1.17
CA LYS A 49 -28.04 2.58 2.06
C LYS A 49 -29.26 2.07 1.27
N ASP A 50 -29.62 2.73 0.17
CA ASP A 50 -30.74 2.36 -0.69
C ASP A 50 -30.50 1.00 -1.38
N THR A 51 -29.28 0.71 -1.83
CA THR A 51 -28.92 -0.62 -2.36
C THR A 51 -28.94 -1.69 -1.26
N VAL A 52 -28.63 -1.33 -0.01
CA VAL A 52 -28.68 -2.24 1.15
C VAL A 52 -30.11 -2.52 1.59
N GLU A 53 -30.98 -1.52 1.54
CA GLU A 53 -32.41 -1.68 1.79
C GLU A 53 -33.09 -2.44 0.66
N ALA A 54 -32.70 -2.21 -0.61
CA ALA A 54 -33.17 -3.00 -1.75
C ALA A 54 -32.70 -4.47 -1.69
N THR A 55 -31.47 -4.73 -1.25
CA THR A 55 -30.96 -6.09 -1.05
C THR A 55 -31.55 -6.78 0.19
N ALA A 56 -31.83 -6.04 1.27
CA ALA A 56 -32.61 -6.56 2.40
C ALA A 56 -34.07 -6.86 2.00
N ALA A 57 -34.68 -6.04 1.14
CA ALA A 57 -36.04 -6.22 0.60
C ALA A 57 -36.15 -7.38 -0.41
N LEU A 58 -35.02 -7.78 -1.04
CA LEU A 58 -34.92 -8.97 -1.87
C LEU A 58 -34.87 -10.28 -1.07
N GLY A 59 -35.00 -10.22 0.27
CA GLY A 59 -35.03 -11.40 1.12
C GLY A 59 -33.70 -12.16 1.11
N LEU A 60 -32.57 -11.45 1.07
CA LEU A 60 -31.26 -12.08 1.22
C LEU A 60 -31.20 -12.73 2.61
N THR A 61 -31.27 -14.04 2.58
CA THR A 61 -30.94 -14.95 3.68
C THR A 61 -29.47 -14.78 4.07
N ASP A 62 -29.06 -15.25 5.25
CA ASP A 62 -27.65 -15.32 5.71
C ASP A 62 -26.78 -16.28 4.85
N LYS A 63 -26.96 -16.28 3.53
CA LYS A 63 -26.26 -17.11 2.55
C LYS A 63 -24.89 -16.52 2.22
N PRO A 64 -23.80 -17.29 2.29
CA PRO A 64 -22.46 -16.77 2.04
C PRO A 64 -22.27 -16.15 0.64
N GLU A 65 -22.98 -16.62 -0.39
CA GLU A 65 -22.94 -16.04 -1.75
C GLU A 65 -23.41 -14.59 -1.76
N GLU A 66 -24.50 -14.33 -1.06
CA GLU A 66 -25.19 -13.04 -1.01
C GLU A 66 -24.36 -12.03 -0.22
N ILE A 67 -23.76 -12.50 0.88
CA ILE A 67 -22.83 -11.72 1.71
C ILE A 67 -21.53 -11.42 0.96
N ALA A 68 -20.97 -12.39 0.23
CA ALA A 68 -19.75 -12.21 -0.57
C ALA A 68 -19.97 -11.23 -1.72
N TRP A 69 -21.12 -11.32 -2.40
CA TRP A 69 -21.47 -10.35 -3.43
C TRP A 69 -21.64 -8.94 -2.88
N LEU A 70 -22.35 -8.79 -1.75
CA LEU A 70 -22.54 -7.50 -1.12
C LEU A 70 -21.20 -6.84 -0.74
N LEU A 71 -20.24 -7.63 -0.26
CA LEU A 71 -18.87 -7.18 -0.02
C LEU A 71 -18.23 -6.67 -1.32
N ILE A 72 -18.25 -7.46 -2.39
CA ILE A 72 -17.65 -7.09 -3.69
C ILE A 72 -18.28 -5.82 -4.24
N TYR A 73 -19.62 -5.75 -4.29
CA TYR A 73 -20.36 -4.62 -4.85
C TYR A 73 -20.07 -3.31 -4.11
N ARG A 74 -20.12 -3.33 -2.77
CA ARG A 74 -19.80 -2.14 -1.96
C ARG A 74 -18.35 -1.69 -2.16
N SER A 75 -17.44 -2.65 -2.25
CA SER A 75 -16.01 -2.37 -2.42
C SER A 75 -15.69 -1.81 -3.79
N LEU A 76 -16.32 -2.33 -4.85
CA LEU A 76 -16.24 -1.79 -6.20
C LEU A 76 -16.81 -0.37 -6.27
N THR A 77 -17.98 -0.18 -5.67
CA THR A 77 -18.62 1.12 -5.57
C THR A 77 -17.69 2.14 -4.94
N GLN A 78 -17.17 1.87 -3.74
CA GLN A 78 -16.23 2.76 -3.06
C GLN A 78 -14.96 3.01 -3.89
N ALA A 79 -14.41 1.97 -4.51
CA ALA A 79 -13.21 2.09 -5.33
C ALA A 79 -13.41 3.03 -6.53
N LEU A 80 -14.56 2.93 -7.20
CA LEU A 80 -14.93 3.83 -8.30
C LEU A 80 -15.12 5.26 -7.81
N PHE A 81 -15.79 5.46 -6.68
CA PHE A 81 -15.95 6.78 -6.08
C PHE A 81 -14.60 7.42 -5.75
N ASP A 82 -13.74 6.74 -5.00
CA ASP A 82 -12.41 7.23 -4.63
C ASP A 82 -11.56 7.57 -5.87
N LEU A 83 -11.68 6.77 -6.93
CA LEU A 83 -10.96 6.97 -8.17
C LEU A 83 -11.48 8.18 -8.96
N VAL A 84 -12.80 8.36 -9.04
CA VAL A 84 -13.43 9.51 -9.70
C VAL A 84 -13.18 10.78 -8.90
N GLU A 85 -13.34 10.75 -7.58
CA GLU A 85 -13.10 11.88 -6.67
C GLU A 85 -11.67 12.39 -6.78
N GLY A 86 -10.68 11.49 -6.84
CA GLY A 86 -9.28 11.88 -7.01
C GLY A 86 -8.99 12.56 -8.35
N ASN A 87 -9.81 12.31 -9.38
CA ASN A 87 -9.62 12.86 -10.73
C ASN A 87 -10.72 13.87 -11.10
N LYS A 88 -11.46 14.42 -10.11
CA LYS A 88 -12.63 15.27 -10.37
C LYS A 88 -12.29 16.55 -11.13
N GLU A 89 -11.08 17.09 -10.96
CA GLU A 89 -10.63 18.28 -11.68
C GLU A 89 -10.52 18.06 -13.20
N LEU A 90 -10.43 16.80 -13.64
CA LEU A 90 -10.44 16.41 -15.05
C LEU A 90 -11.86 16.26 -15.63
N LEU A 91 -12.90 16.28 -14.79
CA LEU A 91 -14.31 16.13 -15.19
C LEU A 91 -14.92 17.51 -15.46
N ILE A 92 -14.81 17.97 -16.70
CA ILE A 92 -15.16 19.35 -17.08
C ILE A 92 -16.58 19.45 -17.65
N GLU A 93 -17.13 18.34 -18.16
CA GLU A 93 -18.40 18.33 -18.87
C GLU A 93 -19.61 18.14 -17.95
N LYS A 94 -20.68 18.91 -18.19
CA LYS A 94 -21.97 18.74 -17.51
C LYS A 94 -22.88 17.82 -18.34
N PRO A 95 -23.34 16.70 -17.78
CA PRO A 95 -24.10 15.68 -18.49
C PRO A 95 -25.45 16.26 -18.85
N ASN A 96 -25.83 16.12 -20.11
CA ASN A 96 -27.24 16.18 -20.45
C ASN A 96 -27.95 14.96 -19.83
N THR A 97 -29.07 15.18 -19.16
CA THR A 97 -29.78 14.14 -18.41
C THR A 97 -30.16 12.94 -19.28
N SER A 98 -30.62 13.17 -20.53
CA SER A 98 -31.00 12.07 -21.44
C SER A 98 -29.83 11.21 -21.88
N ASP A 99 -28.70 11.85 -22.23
CA ASP A 99 -27.54 11.15 -22.78
C ASP A 99 -26.81 10.37 -21.68
N PHE A 100 -26.80 10.93 -20.46
CA PHE A 100 -26.26 10.28 -19.29
C PHE A 100 -27.10 9.09 -18.81
N GLU A 101 -28.42 9.16 -18.94
CA GLU A 101 -29.30 8.01 -18.70
C GLU A 101 -29.07 6.89 -19.72
N LEU A 102 -28.94 7.23 -21.00
CA LEU A 102 -28.62 6.26 -22.05
C LEU A 102 -27.26 5.58 -21.82
N LEU A 103 -26.23 6.35 -21.47
CA LEU A 103 -24.92 5.82 -21.10
C LEU A 103 -25.04 4.85 -19.92
N SER A 104 -25.69 5.27 -18.83
CA SER A 104 -25.86 4.46 -17.62
C SER A 104 -26.62 3.16 -17.90
N ASN A 105 -27.62 3.19 -18.79
CA ASN A 105 -28.36 2.01 -19.20
C ASN A 105 -27.49 1.04 -20.01
N ASN A 106 -26.67 1.55 -20.93
CA ASN A 106 -25.78 0.73 -21.76
C ASN A 106 -24.69 0.06 -20.90
N LEU A 107 -24.11 0.80 -19.95
CA LEU A 107 -23.13 0.26 -19.00
C LEU A 107 -23.75 -0.80 -18.08
N ASN A 108 -25.00 -0.61 -17.67
CA ASN A 108 -25.70 -1.60 -16.87
C ASN A 108 -25.97 -2.88 -17.65
N GLN A 109 -26.42 -2.79 -18.90
CA GLN A 109 -26.66 -3.96 -19.75
C GLN A 109 -25.37 -4.75 -20.03
N SER A 110 -24.23 -4.08 -20.21
CA SER A 110 -22.95 -4.77 -20.43
C SER A 110 -22.49 -5.52 -19.17
N LEU A 111 -22.75 -4.96 -17.98
CA LEU A 111 -22.31 -5.53 -16.71
C LEU A 111 -23.28 -6.55 -16.08
N GLU A 112 -24.59 -6.47 -16.37
CA GLU A 112 -25.61 -7.41 -15.87
C GLU A 112 -25.40 -8.85 -16.36
N SER A 113 -24.75 -9.02 -17.52
CA SER A 113 -24.52 -10.34 -18.12
C SER A 113 -23.34 -11.10 -17.51
N ILE A 114 -22.60 -10.50 -16.58
CA ILE A 114 -21.35 -11.05 -16.06
C ILE A 114 -21.61 -11.97 -14.88
N GLU A 115 -21.29 -13.26 -15.05
CA GLU A 115 -21.23 -14.20 -13.94
C GLU A 115 -19.96 -13.97 -13.11
N VAL A 116 -20.14 -13.61 -11.84
CA VAL A 116 -19.04 -13.51 -10.88
C VAL A 116 -18.90 -14.83 -10.13
N ARG A 117 -17.72 -15.43 -10.26
CA ARG A 117 -17.34 -16.63 -9.51
C ARG A 117 -16.43 -16.23 -8.37
N ILE A 118 -16.82 -16.63 -7.16
CA ILE A 118 -16.06 -16.39 -5.94
C ILE A 118 -15.58 -17.74 -5.43
N ASP A 119 -14.28 -17.91 -5.30
CA ASP A 119 -13.65 -19.10 -4.75
C ASP A 119 -12.64 -18.72 -3.65
N GLN A 120 -11.86 -19.69 -3.16
CA GLN A 120 -10.82 -19.41 -2.16
C GLN A 120 -9.71 -18.51 -2.71
N ASP A 121 -9.47 -18.53 -4.03
CA ASP A 121 -8.45 -17.72 -4.67
C ASP A 121 -8.87 -16.25 -4.74
N PHE A 122 -10.17 -15.93 -4.78
CA PHE A 122 -10.65 -14.55 -4.68
C PHE A 122 -10.13 -13.83 -3.43
N PHE A 123 -10.18 -14.46 -2.25
CA PHE A 123 -9.73 -13.82 -1.01
C PHE A 123 -8.21 -13.65 -0.95
N LYS A 124 -7.47 -14.45 -1.71
CA LYS A 124 -6.01 -14.38 -1.81
C LYS A 124 -5.55 -13.41 -2.91
N TYR A 125 -6.27 -13.37 -4.03
CA TYR A 125 -5.95 -12.61 -5.24
C TYR A 125 -7.16 -11.84 -5.78
N PRO A 126 -7.72 -10.89 -5.01
CA PRO A 126 -8.97 -10.20 -5.38
C PRO A 126 -8.85 -9.38 -6.68
N LYS A 127 -7.63 -8.96 -7.06
CA LYS A 127 -7.37 -8.26 -8.34
C LYS A 127 -7.68 -9.09 -9.59
N ASN A 128 -7.75 -10.41 -9.47
CA ASN A 128 -7.99 -11.32 -10.59
C ASN A 128 -9.47 -11.59 -10.84
N LEU A 129 -10.37 -10.96 -10.08
CA LEU A 129 -11.81 -11.13 -10.26
C LEU A 129 -12.20 -10.68 -11.68
N PRO A 130 -12.80 -11.55 -12.52
CA PRO A 130 -13.02 -11.26 -13.94
C PRO A 130 -13.78 -9.96 -14.21
N ILE A 131 -14.81 -9.68 -13.40
CA ILE A 131 -15.65 -8.47 -13.51
C ILE A 131 -14.87 -7.17 -13.42
N ILE A 132 -13.66 -7.17 -12.82
CA ILE A 132 -12.83 -5.97 -12.73
C ILE A 132 -12.48 -5.45 -14.13
N LYS A 133 -12.15 -6.34 -15.07
CA LYS A 133 -11.79 -5.94 -16.44
C LYS A 133 -12.98 -5.33 -17.18
N ASP A 134 -14.16 -5.89 -16.99
CA ASP A 134 -15.37 -5.38 -17.63
C ASP A 134 -15.76 -4.01 -17.06
N ILE A 135 -15.63 -3.84 -15.74
CA ILE A 135 -15.84 -2.54 -15.08
C ILE A 135 -14.78 -1.53 -15.54
N GLN A 136 -13.53 -1.95 -15.78
CA GLN A 136 -12.51 -1.05 -16.33
C GLN A 136 -12.91 -0.50 -17.70
N ILE A 137 -13.44 -1.36 -18.58
CA ILE A 137 -13.93 -0.95 -19.90
C ILE A 137 -15.12 0.00 -19.74
N ALA A 138 -16.10 -0.36 -18.91
CA ALA A 138 -17.25 0.48 -18.60
C ALA A 138 -16.86 1.85 -18.05
N LEU A 139 -15.85 1.90 -17.17
CA LEU A 139 -15.31 3.14 -16.61
C LEU A 139 -14.61 3.99 -17.67
N ILE A 140 -13.90 3.39 -18.62
CA ILE A 140 -13.24 4.12 -19.73
C ILE A 140 -14.29 4.84 -20.59
N ASP A 141 -15.37 4.14 -20.94
CA ASP A 141 -16.46 4.73 -21.73
C ASP A 141 -17.17 5.84 -20.94
N TRP A 142 -17.38 5.61 -19.64
CA TRP A 142 -17.96 6.61 -18.74
C TRP A 142 -17.07 7.87 -18.63
N LEU A 143 -15.76 7.73 -18.44
CA LEU A 143 -14.83 8.87 -18.34
C LEU A 143 -14.74 9.66 -19.65
N GLN A 144 -14.75 8.98 -20.80
CA GLN A 144 -14.73 9.64 -22.10
C GLN A 144 -15.98 10.49 -22.36
N TYR A 145 -17.13 10.09 -21.81
CA TYR A 145 -18.33 10.91 -21.84
C TYR A 145 -18.15 12.25 -21.10
N PHE A 146 -17.25 12.32 -20.11
CA PHE A 146 -16.89 13.56 -19.41
C PHE A 146 -15.74 14.33 -20.07
N SER A 147 -15.52 14.13 -21.37
CA SER A 147 -14.45 14.75 -22.15
C SER A 147 -13.02 14.41 -21.71
N ILE A 148 -12.83 13.37 -20.89
CA ILE A 148 -11.50 12.83 -20.59
C ILE A 148 -11.00 12.07 -21.81
N ASN A 149 -9.80 12.38 -22.29
CA ASN A 149 -9.28 11.69 -23.48
C ASN A 149 -9.02 10.20 -23.19
N LYS A 150 -9.05 9.38 -24.24
CA LYS A 150 -8.89 7.93 -24.11
C LYS A 150 -7.65 7.49 -23.31
N SER A 151 -6.50 8.13 -23.50
CA SER A 151 -5.27 7.76 -22.78
C SER A 151 -5.35 8.09 -21.29
N GLN A 152 -5.93 9.24 -20.93
CA GLN A 152 -6.21 9.58 -19.54
C GLN A 152 -7.25 8.64 -18.92
N ALA A 153 -8.33 8.33 -19.64
CA ALA A 153 -9.37 7.40 -19.19
C ALA A 153 -8.82 6.00 -18.93
N GLU A 154 -7.97 5.48 -19.83
CA GLU A 154 -7.25 4.23 -19.65
C GLU A 154 -6.31 4.29 -18.43
N THR A 155 -5.58 5.39 -18.26
CA THR A 155 -4.67 5.58 -17.11
C THR A 155 -5.41 5.54 -15.78
N ILE A 156 -6.55 6.24 -15.69
CA ILE A 156 -7.40 6.25 -14.51
C ILE A 156 -7.96 4.85 -14.27
N SER A 157 -8.56 4.24 -15.28
CA SER A 157 -9.20 2.92 -15.18
C SER A 157 -8.23 1.79 -14.82
N ASN A 158 -6.98 1.85 -15.29
CA ASN A 158 -5.94 0.88 -14.96
C ASN A 158 -5.57 0.85 -13.45
N ARG A 159 -5.94 1.88 -12.68
CA ARG A 159 -5.71 1.96 -11.23
C ARG A 159 -6.84 1.31 -10.41
N LEU A 160 -7.99 1.02 -11.03
CA LEU A 160 -9.16 0.42 -10.36
C LEU A 160 -8.84 -0.85 -9.56
N PRO A 161 -8.04 -1.83 -10.04
CA PRO A 161 -7.74 -3.03 -9.27
C PRO A 161 -7.11 -2.73 -7.91
N THR A 162 -6.18 -1.77 -7.83
CA THR A 162 -5.54 -1.37 -6.57
C THR A 162 -6.55 -0.71 -5.62
N TYR A 163 -7.39 0.19 -6.15
CA TYR A 163 -8.45 0.84 -5.37
C TYR A 163 -9.50 -0.16 -4.86
N PHE A 164 -9.85 -1.16 -5.67
CA PHE A 164 -10.76 -2.23 -5.30
C PHE A 164 -10.20 -3.06 -4.14
N ILE A 165 -8.93 -3.47 -4.19
CA ILE A 165 -8.31 -4.25 -3.11
C ILE A 165 -8.34 -3.47 -1.79
N PHE A 166 -7.98 -2.19 -1.83
CA PHE A 166 -8.02 -1.35 -0.63
C PHE A 166 -9.44 -1.23 -0.08
N SER A 167 -10.41 -0.90 -0.93
CA SER A 167 -11.82 -0.75 -0.55
C SER A 167 -12.42 -2.05 0.00
N LEU A 168 -12.07 -3.20 -0.59
CA LEU A 168 -12.45 -4.53 -0.14
C LEU A 168 -12.02 -4.81 1.28
N ARG A 169 -10.75 -4.51 1.58
CA ARG A 169 -10.19 -4.71 2.91
C ARG A 169 -10.76 -3.72 3.91
N GLN A 170 -11.03 -2.49 3.46
CA GLN A 170 -11.60 -1.46 4.32
C GLN A 170 -13.04 -1.80 4.70
N GLU A 171 -13.87 -2.22 3.76
CA GLU A 171 -15.26 -2.61 4.00
C GLU A 171 -15.33 -3.80 4.96
N TRP A 172 -14.48 -4.82 4.74
CA TRP A 172 -14.36 -5.94 5.68
C TRP A 172 -14.01 -5.47 7.08
N SER A 173 -12.99 -4.61 7.21
CA SER A 173 -12.50 -4.10 8.50
C SER A 173 -13.53 -3.26 9.24
N LYS A 174 -14.36 -2.48 8.52
CA LYS A 174 -15.43 -1.63 9.08
C LYS A 174 -16.61 -2.44 9.61
N GLN A 175 -17.00 -3.53 8.93
CA GLN A 175 -18.18 -4.33 9.27
C GLN A 175 -17.84 -5.83 9.47
N PRO A 176 -16.91 -6.18 10.37
CA PRO A 176 -16.38 -7.55 10.47
C PRO A 176 -17.43 -8.58 10.89
N GLN A 177 -18.44 -8.17 11.66
CA GLN A 177 -19.56 -9.02 12.07
C GLN A 177 -20.50 -9.34 10.90
N LYS A 178 -20.70 -8.39 9.98
CA LYS A 178 -21.56 -8.59 8.81
C LYS A 178 -21.01 -9.66 7.86
N TYR A 179 -19.69 -9.79 7.82
CA TYR A 179 -18.97 -10.73 6.96
C TYR A 179 -18.47 -11.97 7.72
N SER A 180 -18.96 -12.21 8.95
CA SER A 180 -18.52 -13.34 9.78
C SER A 180 -18.84 -14.70 9.15
N TYR A 181 -19.96 -14.83 8.44
CA TYR A 181 -20.34 -16.03 7.70
C TYR A 181 -19.33 -16.43 6.62
N LEU A 182 -18.58 -15.46 6.07
CA LEU A 182 -17.47 -15.74 5.17
C LEU A 182 -16.25 -16.28 5.92
N LYS A 183 -16.02 -15.85 7.18
CA LYS A 183 -14.91 -16.33 8.03
C LYS A 183 -15.10 -17.78 8.46
N GLU A 184 -16.33 -18.20 8.72
CA GLU A 184 -16.64 -19.57 9.18
C GLU A 184 -16.40 -20.63 8.10
N GLU A 185 -16.62 -20.28 6.83
CA GLU A 185 -16.31 -21.14 5.68
C GLU A 185 -14.82 -21.05 5.25
N ILE A 186 -14.13 -19.94 5.58
CA ILE A 186 -12.69 -19.74 5.38
C ILE A 186 -11.94 -20.08 6.68
N ASN A 187 -12.02 -21.35 7.04
CA ASN A 187 -11.26 -22.05 8.08
C ASN A 187 -10.03 -21.29 8.65
N THR A 188 -10.15 -20.57 9.78
CA THR A 188 -9.03 -20.39 10.72
C THR A 188 -9.53 -20.25 12.17
N PRO A 189 -9.07 -21.09 13.12
CA PRO A 189 -9.48 -21.06 14.53
C PRO A 189 -8.84 -19.93 15.37
N PHE A 190 -8.28 -18.89 14.73
CA PHE A 190 -7.49 -17.84 15.39
C PHE A 190 -8.04 -16.44 15.12
N THR A 191 -9.09 -16.03 15.84
CA THR A 191 -9.76 -14.73 15.65
C THR A 191 -8.83 -13.53 15.79
N LYS A 192 -7.93 -13.51 16.80
CA LYS A 192 -6.98 -12.40 17.01
C LYS A 192 -5.83 -12.36 16.01
N ALA A 193 -5.28 -13.53 15.63
CA ALA A 193 -4.23 -13.59 14.60
C ALA A 193 -4.80 -13.21 13.23
N ALA A 194 -6.04 -13.61 12.94
CA ALA A 194 -6.76 -13.20 11.75
C ALA A 194 -7.04 -11.69 11.74
N GLU A 195 -7.44 -11.08 12.85
CA GLU A 195 -7.62 -9.62 12.95
C GLU A 195 -6.32 -8.85 12.70
N LYS A 196 -5.21 -9.31 13.29
CA LYS A 196 -3.87 -8.74 13.08
C LYS A 196 -3.44 -8.86 11.61
N GLU A 197 -3.64 -10.02 11.00
CA GLU A 197 -3.36 -10.23 9.58
C GLU A 197 -4.22 -9.31 8.70
N GLN A 198 -5.52 -9.19 9.00
CA GLN A 198 -6.43 -8.31 8.28
C GLN A 198 -6.01 -6.84 8.36
N ALA A 199 -5.60 -6.38 9.55
CA ALA A 199 -5.11 -5.02 9.75
C ALA A 199 -3.86 -4.73 8.89
N TRP A 200 -2.90 -5.66 8.87
CA TRP A 200 -1.74 -5.53 7.99
C TRP A 200 -2.12 -5.54 6.52
N GLN A 201 -2.98 -6.44 6.10
CA GLN A 201 -3.39 -6.52 4.71
C GLN A 201 -4.06 -5.21 4.25
N LEU A 202 -4.86 -4.59 5.12
CA LEU A 202 -5.43 -3.27 4.85
C LEU A 202 -4.35 -2.20 4.74
N TYR A 203 -3.39 -2.15 5.67
CA TYR A 203 -2.29 -1.19 5.64
C TYR A 203 -1.39 -1.37 4.39
N LEU A 204 -1.06 -2.60 4.03
CA LEU A 204 -0.26 -2.90 2.84
C LEU A 204 -1.00 -2.56 1.54
N ALA A 205 -2.33 -2.72 1.51
CA ALA A 205 -3.15 -2.26 0.39
C ALA A 205 -3.21 -0.73 0.32
N TRP A 206 -3.22 -0.04 1.48
CA TRP A 206 -3.12 1.40 1.54
C TRP A 206 -1.79 1.90 0.95
N LEU A 207 -0.65 1.30 1.32
CA LEU A 207 0.66 1.64 0.73
C LEU A 207 0.67 1.51 -0.79
N GLN A 208 0.04 0.45 -1.33
CA GLN A 208 -0.10 0.28 -2.78
C GLN A 208 -1.00 1.36 -3.40
N LYS A 209 -2.12 1.73 -2.75
CA LYS A 209 -3.00 2.81 -3.21
C LYS A 209 -2.28 4.17 -3.24
N GLN A 210 -1.44 4.46 -2.25
CA GLN A 210 -0.73 5.75 -2.14
C GLN A 210 0.14 6.09 -3.35
N VAL A 211 0.74 5.10 -4.02
CA VAL A 211 1.56 5.34 -5.23
C VAL A 211 0.75 5.41 -6.50
N GLU A 212 -0.51 4.97 -6.46
CA GLU A 212 -1.45 5.12 -7.56
C GLU A 212 -2.20 6.46 -7.47
N GLU A 213 -2.31 7.10 -6.31
CA GLU A 213 -3.04 8.36 -6.17
C GLU A 213 -2.59 9.45 -7.15
N PRO A 214 -3.53 10.25 -7.70
CA PRO A 214 -3.21 11.29 -8.68
C PRO A 214 -2.22 12.30 -8.10
N ILE A 215 -1.31 12.78 -8.92
CA ILE A 215 -0.35 13.83 -8.54
C ILE A 215 -0.49 15.01 -9.47
N PHE A 216 -0.34 16.23 -8.95
CA PHE A 216 -0.40 17.47 -9.73
C PHE A 216 -1.69 17.64 -10.54
N ASP A 217 -2.82 17.12 -10.02
CA ASP A 217 -4.13 17.11 -10.69
C ASP A 217 -4.11 16.38 -12.05
N GLU A 218 -3.15 15.48 -12.26
CA GLU A 218 -3.00 14.67 -13.45
C GLU A 218 -3.66 13.29 -13.31
N ALA A 219 -4.00 12.67 -14.44
CA ALA A 219 -4.64 11.35 -14.49
C ALA A 219 -3.76 10.21 -13.94
N PHE A 220 -2.44 10.42 -13.88
CA PHE A 220 -1.45 9.44 -13.45
C PHE A 220 -1.03 9.64 -11.99
N GLY A 221 -0.61 8.55 -11.35
CA GLY A 221 0.02 8.58 -10.03
C GLY A 221 1.54 8.52 -10.11
N LEU A 222 2.18 8.49 -8.94
CA LEU A 222 3.63 8.39 -8.82
C LEU A 222 4.20 7.15 -9.53
N LYS A 223 3.50 6.01 -9.43
CA LYS A 223 3.96 4.73 -9.99
C LYS A 223 4.16 4.78 -11.50
N GLN A 224 3.31 5.50 -12.22
CA GLN A 224 3.35 5.57 -13.69
C GLN A 224 4.51 6.43 -14.21
N ILE A 225 4.95 7.43 -13.44
CA ILE A 225 6.02 8.36 -13.85
C ILE A 225 7.36 8.11 -13.15
N TYR A 226 7.41 7.12 -12.26
CA TYR A 226 8.60 6.83 -11.48
C TYR A 226 9.71 6.24 -12.34
N ILE A 227 10.92 6.77 -12.19
CA ILE A 227 12.14 6.27 -12.83
C ILE A 227 13.03 5.65 -11.75
N PRO A 228 13.41 4.36 -11.87
CA PRO A 228 14.29 3.70 -10.91
C PRO A 228 15.62 4.45 -10.71
N LEU A 229 15.98 4.67 -9.45
CA LEU A 229 17.16 5.46 -9.09
C LEU A 229 18.47 4.65 -9.20
N ARG A 230 19.51 5.34 -9.67
CA ARG A 230 20.90 4.93 -9.47
C ARG A 230 21.44 5.55 -8.19
N ALA A 231 22.24 4.78 -7.47
CA ALA A 231 22.96 5.24 -6.29
C ALA A 231 24.42 4.84 -6.39
N TYR A 232 25.24 5.31 -5.46
CA TYR A 232 26.58 4.74 -5.29
C TYR A 232 26.96 4.65 -3.82
N TYR A 233 27.90 3.78 -3.49
CA TYR A 233 28.61 3.83 -2.22
C TYR A 233 30.13 3.94 -2.45
N GLN A 234 30.84 4.34 -1.40
CA GLN A 234 32.30 4.49 -1.45
C GLN A 234 32.95 3.27 -0.82
N ARG A 235 33.85 2.62 -1.56
CA ARG A 235 34.70 1.54 -1.06
C ARG A 235 36.14 2.04 -0.94
N GLN A 236 36.80 1.73 0.19
CA GLN A 236 38.22 2.05 0.34
C GLN A 236 39.03 1.16 -0.59
N ILE A 237 39.99 1.76 -1.29
CA ILE A 237 40.98 1.04 -2.08
C ILE A 237 42.18 0.79 -1.17
N GLU A 238 42.61 -0.47 -1.03
CA GLU A 238 43.87 -0.78 -0.38
C GLU A 238 45.01 -0.18 -1.22
N THR A 239 45.66 0.87 -0.68
CA THR A 239 46.91 1.37 -1.25
C THR A 239 48.02 0.39 -0.88
N GLY A 240 48.66 -0.22 -1.89
CA GLY A 240 49.81 -1.09 -1.70
C GLY A 240 50.91 -0.41 -0.88
N LYS A 241 51.67 -1.22 -0.13
CA LYS A 241 52.69 -0.80 0.86
C LYS A 241 53.91 -0.04 0.31
N ASP A 242 53.92 0.34 -0.96
CA ASP A 242 55.12 0.88 -1.63
C ASP A 242 55.23 2.42 -1.64
N ASP A 243 54.26 3.14 -1.05
CA ASP A 243 54.28 4.62 -1.00
C ASP A 243 54.85 5.13 0.34
N ASP A 244 56.05 4.68 0.70
CA ASP A 244 56.76 5.00 1.96
C ASP A 244 57.32 6.45 2.01
N PHE A 245 56.96 7.30 1.04
CA PHE A 245 57.44 8.68 0.90
C PHE A 245 56.35 9.77 0.92
N ALA A 246 55.11 9.45 1.29
CA ALA A 246 54.06 10.47 1.44
C ALA A 246 54.21 11.27 2.77
N PRO A 247 54.10 12.61 2.76
CA PRO A 247 54.20 13.41 3.99
C PRO A 247 53.09 13.03 4.98
N ARG A 248 53.44 12.88 6.26
CA ARG A 248 52.50 12.63 7.37
C ARG A 248 51.54 13.82 7.53
N GLY A 249 50.45 13.81 6.77
CA GLY A 249 49.39 14.80 6.82
C GLY A 249 48.10 14.32 6.16
N ARG A 250 47.10 13.94 6.98
CA ARG A 250 45.70 13.65 6.65
C ARG A 250 45.43 12.68 5.50
N ASP A 251 45.11 11.43 5.87
CA ASP A 251 44.21 10.50 5.18
C ASP A 251 44.09 10.67 3.66
N ASN A 252 45.13 10.24 2.95
CA ASN A 252 45.08 9.98 1.52
C ASN A 252 44.38 8.64 1.21
N GLN A 253 43.31 8.32 1.97
CA GLN A 253 42.48 7.15 1.70
C GLN A 253 41.79 7.37 0.34
N LYS A 254 42.23 6.63 -0.67
CA LYS A 254 41.58 6.58 -1.98
C LYS A 254 40.30 5.77 -1.84
N TYR A 255 39.21 6.33 -2.33
CA TYR A 255 37.91 5.68 -2.40
C TYR A 255 37.52 5.52 -3.86
N GLU A 256 36.97 4.37 -4.22
CA GLU A 256 36.24 4.19 -5.48
C GLU A 256 34.74 4.36 -5.24
N GLN A 257 34.05 4.85 -6.27
CA GLN A 257 32.59 4.95 -6.28
C GLN A 257 32.02 3.75 -7.04
N ILE A 258 31.18 2.98 -6.37
CA ILE A 258 30.51 1.82 -6.96
C ILE A 258 29.07 2.23 -7.25
N VAL A 259 28.76 2.41 -8.53
CA VAL A 259 27.42 2.76 -8.99
C VAL A 259 26.55 1.50 -9.03
N ILE A 260 25.34 1.60 -8.48
CA ILE A 260 24.41 0.49 -8.29
C ILE A 260 23.00 0.87 -8.76
N ASN A 261 22.17 -0.13 -9.05
CA ASN A 261 20.72 0.02 -9.06
C ASN A 261 20.25 0.00 -7.60
N LEU A 262 19.66 1.11 -7.13
CA LEU A 262 19.30 1.24 -5.72
C LEU A 262 18.24 0.23 -5.27
N GLU A 263 17.23 -0.05 -6.11
CA GLU A 263 16.16 -0.99 -5.77
C GLU A 263 16.71 -2.41 -5.64
N HIS A 264 17.50 -2.87 -6.62
CA HIS A 264 18.10 -4.20 -6.58
C HIS A 264 19.02 -4.38 -5.37
N GLU A 265 19.86 -3.39 -5.08
CA GLU A 265 20.75 -3.44 -3.90
C GLU A 265 19.94 -3.59 -2.61
N LEU A 266 18.85 -2.81 -2.44
CA LEU A 266 18.02 -2.91 -1.24
C LEU A 266 17.23 -4.22 -1.19
N GLU A 267 16.81 -4.77 -2.33
CA GLU A 267 16.18 -6.09 -2.37
C GLU A 267 17.14 -7.18 -1.90
N ASP A 268 18.38 -7.17 -2.37
CA ASP A 268 19.38 -8.16 -2.00
C ASP A 268 19.81 -7.99 -0.53
N TRP A 269 19.91 -6.76 -0.06
CA TRP A 269 20.10 -6.43 1.36
C TRP A 269 18.98 -6.99 2.25
N LEU A 270 17.71 -6.86 1.84
CA LEU A 270 16.58 -7.42 2.58
C LEU A 270 16.62 -8.95 2.63
N LYS A 271 17.03 -9.61 1.54
CA LYS A 271 17.15 -11.08 1.45
C LYS A 271 18.29 -11.63 2.30
N ALA A 272 19.42 -10.91 2.40
CA ALA A 272 20.61 -11.36 3.12
C ALA A 272 20.36 -11.56 4.62
N ASN A 273 19.42 -10.81 5.20
CA ASN A 273 19.04 -10.87 6.62
C ASN A 273 20.21 -10.81 7.61
N ASP A 274 21.29 -10.10 7.24
CA ASP A 274 22.48 -9.93 8.06
C ASP A 274 22.19 -9.03 9.28
N PRO A 275 22.45 -9.49 10.52
CA PRO A 275 22.37 -8.69 11.74
C PRO A 275 23.30 -7.48 11.80
N ASP A 276 24.51 -7.61 11.23
CA ASP A 276 25.53 -6.55 11.26
C ASP A 276 25.25 -5.47 10.22
N ASP A 277 24.31 -5.73 9.31
CA ASP A 277 23.84 -4.83 8.25
C ASP A 277 22.31 -4.68 8.29
N ALA A 278 21.80 -4.18 9.41
CA ALA A 278 20.36 -3.98 9.63
C ALA A 278 19.83 -2.58 9.26
N ILE A 279 20.71 -1.62 9.01
CA ILE A 279 20.34 -0.21 8.77
C ILE A 279 21.01 0.30 7.50
N ARG A 280 20.20 0.81 6.57
CA ARG A 280 20.67 1.49 5.36
C ARG A 280 20.22 2.94 5.35
N VAL A 281 21.11 3.81 4.89
CA VAL A 281 20.89 5.25 4.81
C VAL A 281 21.03 5.70 3.37
N ILE A 282 19.94 6.20 2.78
CA ILE A 282 19.95 6.82 1.46
C ILE A 282 20.26 8.30 1.64
N SER A 283 21.29 8.80 0.97
CA SER A 283 21.66 10.22 1.03
C SER A 283 21.58 10.87 -0.35
N GLY A 284 21.06 12.09 -0.41
CA GLY A 284 20.89 12.82 -1.66
C GLY A 284 20.49 14.28 -1.45
N GLY A 285 20.67 15.10 -2.49
CA GLY A 285 20.23 16.49 -2.49
C GLY A 285 18.69 16.63 -2.50
N PRO A 286 18.14 17.82 -2.22
CA PRO A 286 16.73 18.10 -2.45
C PRO A 286 16.34 17.77 -3.91
N GLY A 287 15.17 17.14 -4.10
CA GLY A 287 14.69 16.73 -5.42
C GLY A 287 15.45 15.56 -6.06
N SER A 288 16.29 14.82 -5.33
CA SER A 288 16.97 13.62 -5.86
C SER A 288 16.07 12.37 -5.89
N GLY A 289 14.79 12.49 -5.57
CA GLY A 289 13.83 11.38 -5.60
C GLY A 289 13.81 10.47 -4.37
N LYS A 290 14.44 10.83 -3.24
CA LYS A 290 14.51 9.97 -2.03
C LYS A 290 13.13 9.53 -1.52
N SER A 291 12.23 10.49 -1.30
CA SER A 291 10.89 10.24 -0.78
C SER A 291 10.01 9.50 -1.80
N SER A 292 10.14 9.82 -3.09
CA SER A 292 9.48 9.08 -4.17
C SER A 292 9.94 7.62 -4.21
N PHE A 293 11.25 7.37 -4.12
CA PHE A 293 11.83 6.03 -4.01
C PHE A 293 11.30 5.32 -2.77
N ALA A 294 11.29 5.97 -1.60
CA ALA A 294 10.85 5.37 -0.35
C ALA A 294 9.39 4.91 -0.42
N LYS A 295 8.49 5.75 -0.98
CA LYS A 295 7.07 5.39 -1.21
C LYS A 295 6.91 4.24 -2.20
N ILE A 296 7.60 4.29 -3.34
CA ILE A 296 7.56 3.22 -4.35
C ILE A 296 8.11 1.91 -3.80
N PHE A 297 9.24 1.95 -3.13
CA PHE A 297 9.84 0.77 -2.52
C PHE A 297 8.92 0.18 -1.45
N ALA A 298 8.29 1.00 -0.61
CA ALA A 298 7.31 0.54 0.37
C ALA A 298 6.11 -0.17 -0.30
N ALA A 299 5.55 0.43 -1.35
CA ALA A 299 4.45 -0.15 -2.11
C ALA A 299 4.83 -1.47 -2.81
N ASN A 300 6.03 -1.53 -3.41
CA ASN A 300 6.52 -2.75 -4.07
C ASN A 300 6.75 -3.89 -3.08
N GLN A 301 7.33 -3.61 -1.91
CA GLN A 301 7.50 -4.62 -0.86
C GLN A 301 6.15 -5.06 -0.27
N ALA A 302 5.19 -4.15 -0.15
CA ALA A 302 3.82 -4.45 0.25
C ALA A 302 3.10 -5.37 -0.75
N GLU A 303 3.30 -5.18 -2.06
CA GLU A 303 2.72 -6.04 -3.10
C GLU A 303 3.34 -7.45 -3.09
N LYS A 304 4.66 -7.55 -2.88
CA LYS A 304 5.36 -8.85 -2.80
C LYS A 304 4.89 -9.69 -1.60
N GLY A 305 4.55 -9.06 -0.49
CA GLY A 305 3.98 -9.73 0.69
C GLY A 305 4.94 -10.68 1.43
N HIS A 306 6.24 -10.64 1.12
CA HIS A 306 7.25 -11.48 1.78
C HIS A 306 7.68 -10.95 3.16
N ILE A 307 7.54 -9.64 3.36
CA ILE A 307 8.02 -8.91 4.52
C ILE A 307 6.96 -7.88 4.91
N ARG A 308 6.75 -7.67 6.21
CA ARG A 308 5.93 -6.56 6.69
C ARG A 308 6.69 -5.27 6.51
N VAL A 309 6.01 -4.26 5.98
CA VAL A 309 6.59 -2.94 5.72
C VAL A 309 5.81 -1.93 6.52
N LEU A 310 6.50 -1.04 7.21
CA LEU A 310 5.94 0.12 7.91
C LEU A 310 6.61 1.38 7.36
N PHE A 311 5.84 2.22 6.69
CA PHE A 311 6.32 3.50 6.15
C PHE A 311 5.93 4.62 7.10
N ILE A 312 6.92 5.40 7.53
CA ILE A 312 6.77 6.44 8.54
C ILE A 312 7.33 7.77 8.01
N PRO A 313 6.46 8.74 7.71
CA PRO A 313 6.87 10.13 7.49
C PRO A 313 7.34 10.76 8.80
N LEU A 314 8.61 11.17 8.85
CA LEU A 314 9.24 11.67 10.07
C LEU A 314 8.76 13.05 10.51
N HIS A 315 8.06 13.81 9.67
CA HIS A 315 7.45 15.08 10.09
C HIS A 315 6.30 14.89 11.10
N HIS A 316 5.83 13.66 11.29
CA HIS A 316 4.86 13.30 12.33
C HIS A 316 5.51 12.75 13.62
N PHE A 317 6.84 12.66 13.68
CA PHE A 317 7.55 12.10 14.83
C PHE A 317 8.03 13.19 15.80
N GLU A 318 7.82 12.94 17.10
CA GLU A 318 8.45 13.70 18.17
C GLU A 318 9.82 13.07 18.49
N PRO A 319 10.94 13.78 18.26
CA PRO A 319 12.28 13.19 18.36
C PRO A 319 12.75 12.86 19.79
N SER A 320 12.03 13.34 20.81
CA SER A 320 12.31 13.10 22.22
C SER A 320 11.84 11.74 22.72
N ASP A 321 10.99 11.07 21.95
CA ASP A 321 10.34 9.84 22.37
C ASP A 321 11.24 8.62 22.17
N ASP A 322 11.04 7.59 22.99
CA ASP A 322 11.60 6.27 22.73
C ASP A 322 11.08 5.77 21.36
N LEU A 323 11.96 5.20 20.52
CA LEU A 323 11.57 4.74 19.18
C LEU A 323 10.34 3.82 19.19
N VAL A 324 10.24 2.93 20.19
CA VAL A 324 9.12 2.01 20.31
C VAL A 324 7.84 2.79 20.61
N ASP A 325 7.90 3.75 21.52
CA ASP A 325 6.74 4.57 21.89
C ASP A 325 6.30 5.48 20.74
N ALA A 326 7.25 6.08 20.03
CA ALA A 326 7.00 6.94 18.88
C ALA A 326 6.34 6.16 17.73
N VAL A 327 6.84 4.95 17.42
CA VAL A 327 6.19 4.04 16.46
C VAL A 327 4.81 3.62 16.96
N GLY A 328 4.65 3.36 18.26
CA GLY A 328 3.36 3.03 18.85
C GLY A 328 2.35 4.16 18.74
N LYS A 329 2.77 5.42 18.92
CA LYS A 329 1.94 6.62 18.76
C LYS A 329 1.50 6.78 17.30
N PHE A 330 2.46 6.76 16.37
CA PHE A 330 2.18 6.83 14.94
C PHE A 330 1.16 5.78 14.49
N VAL A 331 1.36 4.53 14.88
CA VAL A 331 0.48 3.42 14.50
C VAL A 331 -0.94 3.59 15.05
N ARG A 332 -1.08 4.11 16.28
CA ARG A 332 -2.40 4.40 16.86
C ARG A 332 -3.10 5.55 16.14
N ASP A 333 -2.34 6.58 15.78
CA ASP A 333 -2.87 7.80 15.14
C ASP A 333 -3.27 7.52 13.67
N ASP A 334 -2.50 6.71 12.94
CA ASP A 334 -2.79 6.27 11.56
C ASP A 334 -4.00 5.30 11.50
N GLY A 335 -4.33 4.66 12.62
CA GLY A 335 -5.59 3.92 12.81
C GLY A 335 -5.70 2.57 12.10
N PHE A 336 -4.71 2.17 11.30
CA PHE A 336 -4.71 0.88 10.60
C PHE A 336 -4.38 -0.30 11.52
N LEU A 337 -3.25 -0.25 12.23
CA LEU A 337 -2.86 -1.34 13.13
C LEU A 337 -3.28 -0.99 14.57
N ARG A 338 -3.89 -1.96 15.26
CA ARG A 338 -4.38 -1.79 16.63
C ARG A 338 -3.32 -2.05 17.71
N TYR A 339 -2.08 -2.27 17.30
CA TYR A 339 -0.99 -2.63 18.19
C TYR A 339 0.36 -2.18 17.62
N ASN A 340 1.34 -1.99 18.49
CA ASN A 340 2.68 -1.59 18.10
C ASN A 340 3.49 -2.81 17.59
N PRO A 341 3.96 -2.82 16.33
CA PRO A 341 4.71 -3.94 15.78
C PRO A 341 6.11 -4.11 16.38
N LEU A 342 6.62 -3.12 17.12
CA LEU A 342 7.89 -3.19 17.84
C LEU A 342 7.76 -3.72 19.29
N GLU A 343 6.55 -3.99 19.78
CA GLU A 343 6.37 -4.61 21.11
C GLU A 343 6.80 -6.09 21.09
N VAL A 344 7.62 -6.47 22.07
CA VAL A 344 8.30 -7.79 22.19
C VAL A 344 7.31 -8.96 22.10
N ASP A 345 6.19 -8.88 22.80
CA ASP A 345 5.19 -9.96 22.89
C ASP A 345 4.26 -10.05 21.66
N LYS A 346 4.37 -9.09 20.72
CA LYS A 346 3.51 -8.97 19.53
C LYS A 346 4.30 -9.05 18.22
N SER A 347 5.60 -9.31 18.33
CA SER A 347 6.55 -9.33 17.24
C SER A 347 6.41 -10.61 16.40
N GLU A 348 6.17 -10.45 15.09
CA GLU A 348 6.11 -11.54 14.10
C GLU A 348 6.97 -11.16 12.89
N ALA A 349 7.68 -12.14 12.33
CA ALA A 349 8.48 -12.04 11.08
C ALA A 349 9.51 -10.89 11.02
N THR A 350 10.17 -10.77 9.86
CA THR A 350 11.02 -9.61 9.53
C THR A 350 10.15 -8.40 9.19
N LEU A 351 10.40 -7.27 9.85
CA LEU A 351 9.76 -5.97 9.65
C LEU A 351 10.77 -5.01 9.01
N LEU A 352 10.38 -4.40 7.89
CA LEU A 352 11.06 -3.25 7.30
C LEU A 352 10.36 -1.98 7.78
N ILE A 353 11.10 -1.10 8.43
CA ILE A 353 10.65 0.26 8.73
C ILE A 353 11.37 1.25 7.82
N ILE A 354 10.60 2.04 7.09
CA ILE A 354 11.10 3.09 6.22
C ILE A 354 10.77 4.42 6.87
N PHE A 355 11.80 5.15 7.29
CA PHE A 355 11.67 6.51 7.81
C PHE A 355 12.00 7.51 6.69
N ASP A 356 10.99 8.25 6.23
CA ASP A 356 11.15 9.26 5.18
C ASP A 356 11.13 10.68 5.77
N GLY A 357 11.90 11.61 5.19
CA GLY A 357 11.93 13.01 5.63
C GLY A 357 12.86 13.31 6.81
N LEU A 358 13.92 12.52 7.04
CA LEU A 358 14.90 12.84 8.10
C LEU A 358 15.65 14.15 7.83
N ASP A 359 15.73 14.57 6.56
CA ASP A 359 16.22 15.89 6.20
C ASP A 359 15.29 17.04 6.58
N GLU A 360 13.97 16.82 6.59
CA GLU A 360 12.98 17.80 7.05
C GLU A 360 13.08 18.00 8.57
N LEU A 361 13.28 16.91 9.32
CA LEU A 361 13.63 16.98 10.75
C LEU A 361 14.94 17.76 10.98
N ALA A 362 15.87 17.74 10.03
CA ALA A 362 17.18 18.41 10.13
C ALA A 362 17.17 19.89 9.67
N MET A 363 16.05 20.41 9.16
CA MET A 363 15.98 21.74 8.53
C MET A 363 15.66 22.91 9.47
N GLN A 364 15.33 22.67 10.74
CA GLN A 364 15.06 23.74 11.73
C GLN A 364 16.29 24.15 12.57
N GLY A 365 17.37 24.61 11.93
CA GLY A 365 18.53 25.21 12.62
C GLY A 365 19.55 24.21 13.22
N LYS A 366 20.41 24.69 14.13
CA LYS A 366 21.48 23.85 14.74
C LYS A 366 20.91 22.69 15.57
N ILE A 367 19.83 22.95 16.31
CA ILE A 367 19.10 21.98 17.13
C ILE A 367 18.62 20.80 16.25
N ALA A 368 18.10 21.09 15.06
CA ALA A 368 17.58 20.08 14.12
C ALA A 368 18.63 19.07 13.60
N THR A 369 19.91 19.45 13.49
CA THR A 369 20.95 18.48 13.08
C THR A 369 21.27 17.50 14.19
N GLU A 370 21.29 17.97 15.44
CA GLU A 370 21.48 17.12 16.62
C GLU A 370 20.30 16.17 16.79
N THR A 371 19.08 16.65 16.52
CA THR A 371 17.86 15.85 16.47
C THR A 371 17.96 14.67 15.49
N ALA A 372 18.34 14.92 14.24
CA ALA A 372 18.47 13.84 13.24
C ALA A 372 19.55 12.82 13.61
N GLN A 373 20.67 13.27 14.19
CA GLN A 373 21.72 12.37 14.69
C GLN A 373 21.26 11.57 15.91
N GLN A 374 20.52 12.20 16.82
CA GLN A 374 19.94 11.52 17.99
C GLN A 374 18.95 10.46 17.56
N PHE A 375 18.09 10.76 16.59
CA PHE A 375 17.18 9.78 16.00
C PHE A 375 17.92 8.58 15.43
N ILE A 376 18.95 8.78 14.60
CA ILE A 376 19.76 7.67 14.05
C ILE A 376 20.41 6.84 15.18
N ARG A 377 20.95 7.50 16.21
CA ARG A 377 21.55 6.80 17.36
C ARG A 377 20.53 5.95 18.11
N GLU A 378 19.34 6.47 18.35
CA GLU A 378 18.27 5.70 18.99
C GLU A 378 17.82 4.52 18.12
N VAL A 379 17.71 4.71 16.80
CA VAL A 379 17.46 3.60 15.85
C VAL A 379 18.54 2.53 15.95
N GLN A 380 19.83 2.90 15.89
CA GLN A 380 20.95 1.96 16.00
C GLN A 380 20.90 1.16 17.30
N LYS A 381 20.77 1.85 18.43
CA LYS A 381 20.68 1.24 19.76
C LYS A 381 19.50 0.27 19.88
N LYS A 382 18.36 0.59 19.28
CA LYS A 382 17.17 -0.27 19.32
C LYS A 382 17.32 -1.50 18.43
N VAL A 383 17.84 -1.31 17.22
CA VAL A 383 18.15 -2.40 16.29
C VAL A 383 19.12 -3.38 16.94
N GLU A 384 20.25 -2.92 17.48
CA GLU A 384 21.21 -3.76 18.20
C GLU A 384 20.56 -4.54 19.35
N ARG A 385 19.63 -3.92 20.09
CA ARG A 385 18.89 -4.57 21.18
C ARG A 385 17.94 -5.66 20.68
N PHE A 386 17.28 -5.47 19.54
CA PHE A 386 16.42 -6.49 18.93
C PHE A 386 17.28 -7.69 18.45
N TYR A 387 18.36 -7.42 17.72
CA TYR A 387 19.26 -8.49 17.25
C TYR A 387 19.97 -9.22 18.39
N GLY A 388 20.41 -8.52 19.44
CA GLY A 388 21.02 -9.11 20.63
C GLY A 388 20.09 -10.03 21.43
N ARG A 389 18.76 -9.97 21.19
CA ARG A 389 17.76 -10.90 21.75
C ARG A 389 17.49 -12.11 20.86
N GLY A 390 18.21 -12.25 19.74
CA GLY A 390 17.96 -13.28 18.73
C GLY A 390 16.77 -12.97 17.82
N GLU A 391 16.31 -11.72 17.81
CA GLU A 391 15.19 -11.26 16.99
C GLU A 391 15.71 -10.62 15.70
N THR A 392 15.88 -11.41 14.64
CA THR A 392 16.21 -10.96 13.27
C THR A 392 15.00 -10.27 12.63
N ARG A 393 14.65 -9.06 13.11
CA ARG A 393 13.31 -8.53 12.87
C ARG A 393 13.21 -7.11 12.36
N LEU A 394 14.28 -6.30 12.40
CA LEU A 394 14.15 -4.88 12.10
C LEU A 394 15.17 -4.42 11.05
N LYS A 395 14.69 -4.15 9.83
CA LYS A 395 15.46 -3.50 8.77
C LYS A 395 15.03 -2.03 8.70
N VAL A 396 15.97 -1.10 8.72
CA VAL A 396 15.65 0.34 8.71
C VAL A 396 16.24 1.03 7.49
N LEU A 397 15.37 1.76 6.77
CA LEU A 397 15.76 2.63 5.67
C LEU A 397 15.49 4.09 6.03
N THR A 398 16.49 4.97 5.94
CA THR A 398 16.30 6.41 6.23
C THR A 398 16.94 7.32 5.19
N GLY A 399 16.28 8.43 4.86
CA GLY A 399 16.72 9.40 3.86
C GLY A 399 17.39 10.65 4.45
N LEU A 400 18.66 10.95 4.14
CA LEU A 400 19.38 12.14 4.63
C LEU A 400 19.72 13.15 3.53
N LYS A 401 19.77 14.43 3.91
CA LYS A 401 20.31 15.50 3.06
C LYS A 401 21.82 15.53 3.17
N GLN A 402 22.47 15.55 2.01
CA GLN A 402 23.92 15.66 1.97
C GLN A 402 24.37 17.08 2.34
N LYS A 403 25.08 17.24 3.46
CA LYS A 403 25.82 18.47 3.76
C LYS A 403 27.17 18.41 3.05
N LYS A 404 27.58 19.51 2.40
CA LYS A 404 28.89 19.71 1.71
C LYS A 404 30.15 19.44 2.57
N LYS A 405 30.04 18.94 3.82
CA LYS A 405 31.16 18.71 4.74
C LYS A 405 31.17 17.35 5.45
N GLN A 406 30.29 16.40 5.12
CA GLN A 406 30.44 15.03 5.60
C GLN A 406 30.41 14.06 4.42
N LYS A 407 31.58 13.46 4.16
CA LYS A 407 31.78 12.39 3.18
C LYS A 407 30.92 11.19 3.58
N LYS A 408 29.83 10.93 2.85
CA LYS A 408 29.27 9.61 2.52
C LYS A 408 28.09 9.81 1.55
N VAL A 409 28.09 8.99 0.49
CA VAL A 409 27.07 8.76 -0.57
C VAL A 409 26.44 10.02 -1.20
N MET A 410 26.89 10.43 -2.39
CA MET A 410 26.14 11.34 -3.28
C MET A 410 25.27 10.51 -4.25
N MET A 411 24.22 11.08 -4.80
CA MET A 411 23.54 10.58 -6.01
C MET A 411 23.90 11.52 -7.17
N GLN A 412 24.08 10.97 -8.38
CA GLN A 412 24.16 11.74 -9.62
C GLN A 412 22.93 11.43 -10.49
N ARG A 413 22.51 12.44 -11.26
CA ARG A 413 21.34 12.40 -12.15
C ARG A 413 21.58 11.56 -13.38
#